data_AF-A0A1M7S5B0-F1
#
_entry.id   AF-A0A1M7S5B0-F1
#
_cell.length_a   1.000
_cell.length_b   1.000
_cell.length_c   1.000
_cell.angle_alpha   90.00
_cell.angle_beta   90.00
_cell.angle_gamma   90.00
#
_symmetry.space_group_name_H-M   'P 1'
#
loop_
_entity.id
_entity.type
_entity.pdbx_description
1 polymer ?
#
loop_
_entity_poly.entity_id
_entity_poly.type
_entity_poly.pdbx_seq_one_letter_code
_entity_poly.pdbx_strand_id
1 'polypeptide(L)'
;MSTLSTEGQKAILSITNVIEQTKQKANTTFETVEKLSESAKNIGEIVDTINSIAEQTNLLALNAAIEAARAGEAGRGFAVVADEIRKLAEESKQATQNIANILRGIVDESMKASDATKETVEIVNQAAAQSTLIKTQFEQILQSIVKMSQMTENLAASAQQQSAAAEEMSSAMDSASKSMVSVVEQMNEVTTAIKQQSDAIANVAKTAENLDDIAEKLVETIRKFKI
;
A
#
# COMPACT_ATOMS: atom_id res chain seq x y z
N MET A 1 -5.67 12.19 -9.38
CA MET A 1 -5.44 10.79 -8.90
C MET A 1 -4.10 10.22 -9.36
N SER A 2 -3.65 10.44 -10.61
CA SER A 2 -2.32 9.96 -11.04
C SER A 2 -1.16 10.56 -10.21
N THR A 3 -1.30 11.80 -9.74
CA THR A 3 -0.29 12.48 -8.91
C THR A 3 -0.06 11.77 -7.57
N LEU A 4 -1.12 11.49 -6.80
CA LEU A 4 -1.02 10.75 -5.52
C LEU A 4 -0.45 9.33 -5.71
N SER A 5 -0.85 8.66 -6.81
CA SER A 5 -0.32 7.35 -7.17
C SER A 5 1.18 7.39 -7.44
N THR A 6 1.63 8.39 -8.20
CA THR A 6 3.03 8.59 -8.54
C THR A 6 3.85 8.96 -7.30
N GLU A 7 3.30 9.79 -6.42
CA GLU A 7 3.91 10.14 -5.13
C GLU A 7 4.03 8.94 -4.20
N GLY A 8 3.00 8.10 -4.10
CA GLY A 8 3.03 6.85 -3.33
C GLY A 8 4.10 5.89 -3.83
N GLN A 9 4.19 5.70 -5.15
CA GLN A 9 5.22 4.85 -5.76
C GLN A 9 6.63 5.41 -5.51
N LYS A 10 6.80 6.74 -5.63
CA LYS A 10 8.07 7.41 -5.34
C LYS A 10 8.47 7.27 -3.87
N ALA A 11 7.51 7.33 -2.94
CA ALA A 11 7.75 7.13 -1.51
C ALA A 11 8.25 5.70 -1.23
N ILE A 12 7.63 4.68 -1.82
CA ILE A 12 8.04 3.27 -1.67
C ILE A 12 9.45 3.05 -2.25
N LEU A 13 9.76 3.63 -3.40
CA LEU A 13 11.11 3.57 -3.98
C LEU A 13 12.14 4.25 -3.07
N SER A 14 11.79 5.40 -2.48
CA SER A 14 12.65 6.10 -1.52
C SER A 14 12.92 5.23 -0.29
N ILE A 15 11.89 4.59 0.27
CA ILE A 15 12.03 3.68 1.42
C ILE A 15 12.96 2.52 1.06
N THR A 16 12.77 1.91 -0.11
CA THR A 16 13.62 0.80 -0.57
C THR A 16 15.09 1.22 -0.70
N ASN A 17 15.34 2.44 -1.21
CA ASN A 17 16.69 2.98 -1.30
C ASN A 17 17.31 3.25 0.09
N VAL A 18 16.53 3.78 1.04
CA VAL A 18 16.99 4.00 2.43
C VAL A 18 17.34 2.67 3.10
N ILE A 19 16.55 1.62 2.88
CA ILE A 19 16.81 0.27 3.39
C ILE A 19 18.14 -0.27 2.86
N GLU A 20 18.39 -0.15 1.55
CA GLU A 20 19.65 -0.60 0.94
C GLU A 20 20.86 0.18 1.48
N GLN A 21 20.74 1.51 1.59
CA GLN A 21 21.80 2.34 2.19
C GLN A 21 22.06 1.97 3.66
N THR A 22 21.01 1.66 4.42
CA THR A 22 21.12 1.26 5.82
C THR A 22 21.84 -0.10 5.94
N LYS A 23 21.51 -1.04 5.05
CA LYS A 23 22.19 -2.35 4.97
C LYS A 23 23.68 -2.20 4.66
N GLN A 24 24.03 -1.37 3.69
CA GLN A 24 25.44 -1.09 3.35
C GLN A 24 26.19 -0.48 4.54
N LYS A 25 25.60 0.51 5.21
CA LYS A 25 26.20 1.13 6.41
C LYS A 25 26.38 0.13 7.54
N ALA A 26 25.39 -0.73 7.79
CA ALA A 26 25.49 -1.77 8.81
C ALA A 26 26.65 -2.73 8.52
N ASN A 27 26.83 -3.16 7.27
CA ASN A 27 27.98 -3.98 6.87
C ASN A 27 29.32 -3.25 7.08
N THR A 28 29.42 -1.97 6.70
CA THR A 28 30.64 -1.18 6.96
C THR A 28 30.93 -1.03 8.46
N THR A 29 29.90 -0.85 9.28
CA THR A 29 30.03 -0.82 10.74
C THR A 29 30.55 -2.15 11.27
N PHE A 30 29.99 -3.27 10.79
CA PHE A 30 30.45 -4.62 11.16
C PHE A 30 31.94 -4.82 10.85
N GLU A 31 32.38 -4.50 9.63
CA GLU A 31 33.80 -4.60 9.24
C GLU A 31 34.71 -3.69 10.09
N THR A 32 34.23 -2.50 10.45
CA THR A 32 34.99 -1.56 11.28
C THR A 32 35.15 -2.08 12.70
N VAL A 33 34.10 -2.67 13.26
CA VAL A 33 34.10 -3.28 14.60
C VAL A 33 35.00 -4.53 14.64
N GLU A 34 34.99 -5.36 13.60
CA GLU A 34 35.93 -6.49 13.49
C GLU A 34 37.39 -6.01 13.49
N LYS A 35 37.73 -5.00 12.67
CA LYS A 35 39.08 -4.43 12.63
C LYS A 35 39.51 -3.84 13.97
N LEU A 36 38.58 -3.22 14.71
CA LEU A 36 38.84 -2.70 16.05
C LEU A 36 39.17 -3.83 17.03
N SER A 37 38.39 -4.91 17.00
CA SER A 37 38.62 -6.10 17.83
C SER A 37 39.97 -6.76 17.53
N GLU A 38 40.30 -6.92 16.24
CA GLU A 38 41.60 -7.44 15.80
C GLU A 38 42.76 -6.54 16.25
N SER A 39 42.62 -5.23 16.10
CA SER A 39 43.63 -4.26 16.54
C SER A 39 43.83 -4.32 18.06
N ALA A 40 42.75 -4.42 18.84
CA ALA A 40 42.84 -4.55 20.29
C ALA A 40 43.54 -5.84 20.71
N LYS A 41 43.28 -6.96 20.00
CA LYS A 41 43.97 -8.23 20.22
C LYS A 41 45.46 -8.13 19.90
N ASN A 42 45.83 -7.51 18.78
CA ASN A 42 47.23 -7.31 18.39
C ASN A 42 47.98 -6.43 19.41
N ILE A 43 47.33 -5.38 19.92
CA ILE A 43 47.91 -4.57 21.00
C ILE A 43 48.05 -5.41 22.28
N GLY A 44 47.11 -6.32 22.56
CA GLY A 44 47.18 -7.26 23.68
C GLY A 44 48.45 -8.10 23.65
N GLU A 45 48.81 -8.66 22.49
CA GLU A 45 50.04 -9.44 22.32
C GLU A 45 51.31 -8.60 22.56
N ILE A 46 51.31 -7.33 22.14
CA ILE A 46 52.40 -6.39 22.42
C ILE A 46 52.49 -6.11 23.93
N VAL A 47 51.37 -5.89 24.60
CA VAL A 47 51.30 -5.63 26.04
C VAL A 47 51.79 -6.83 26.85
N ASP A 48 51.45 -8.06 26.44
CA ASP A 48 51.95 -9.29 27.04
C ASP A 48 53.47 -9.43 26.88
N THR A 49 54.01 -9.01 25.73
CA THR A 49 55.45 -8.96 25.48
C THR A 49 56.14 -7.94 26.41
N ILE A 50 55.58 -6.73 26.55
CA ILE A 50 56.11 -5.70 27.45
C ILE A 50 56.04 -6.18 28.91
N ASN A 51 54.95 -6.83 29.31
CA ASN A 51 54.82 -7.42 30.64
C ASN A 51 55.91 -8.46 30.91
N SER A 52 56.20 -9.31 29.93
CA SER A 52 57.29 -10.29 30.01
C SER A 52 58.67 -9.63 30.13
N ILE A 53 58.91 -8.54 29.39
CA ILE A 53 60.15 -7.74 29.49
C ILE A 53 60.27 -7.08 30.86
N ALA A 54 59.17 -6.51 31.39
CA ALA A 54 59.14 -5.91 32.72
C ALA A 54 59.46 -6.94 33.81
N GLU A 55 58.91 -8.16 33.70
CA GLU A 55 59.19 -9.24 34.64
C GLU A 55 60.65 -9.72 34.59
N GLN A 56 61.22 -9.85 33.38
CA GLN A 56 62.65 -10.14 33.21
C GLN A 56 63.54 -9.01 33.75
N THR A 57 63.17 -7.76 33.51
CA THR A 57 63.90 -6.58 34.01
C THR A 57 63.88 -6.52 35.53
N ASN A 58 62.73 -6.81 36.15
CA ASN A 58 62.59 -6.92 37.59
C ASN A 58 63.50 -8.01 38.18
N LEU A 59 63.58 -9.17 37.51
CA LEU A 59 64.43 -10.29 37.94
C LEU A 59 65.93 -9.99 37.75
N LEU A 60 66.30 -9.31 36.66
CA LEU A 60 67.67 -8.80 36.44
C LEU A 60 68.07 -7.76 37.49
N ALA A 61 67.18 -6.82 37.81
CA ALA A 61 67.39 -5.79 38.82
C ALA A 61 67.55 -6.40 40.22
N LEU A 62 66.75 -7.42 40.55
CA LEU A 62 66.89 -8.18 41.78
C LEU A 62 68.26 -8.86 41.89
N ASN A 63 68.71 -9.53 40.83
CA ASN A 63 70.02 -10.17 40.80
C ASN A 63 71.15 -9.13 40.94
N ALA A 64 71.03 -7.95 40.30
CA ALA A 64 71.98 -6.86 40.44
C ALA A 64 72.01 -6.28 41.86
N ALA A 65 70.86 -6.14 42.52
CA ALA A 65 70.77 -5.70 43.91
C ALA A 65 71.44 -6.70 44.87
N ILE A 66 71.26 -8.00 44.64
CA ILE A 66 71.93 -9.06 45.41
C ILE A 66 73.46 -8.99 45.24
N GLU A 67 73.96 -8.85 44.02
CA GLU A 67 75.40 -8.80 43.76
C GLU A 67 76.03 -7.49 44.28
N ALA A 68 75.29 -6.37 44.20
CA ALA A 68 75.70 -5.10 44.79
C ALA A 68 75.79 -5.18 46.33
N ALA A 69 74.86 -5.86 46.99
CA ALA A 69 74.93 -6.12 48.43
C ALA A 69 76.15 -7.00 48.79
N ARG A 70 76.49 -7.96 47.93
CA ARG A 70 77.63 -8.86 48.09
C ARG A 70 78.99 -8.14 47.98
N ALA A 71 79.07 -7.08 47.17
CA ALA A 71 80.25 -6.23 47.02
C ALA A 71 80.47 -5.24 48.19
N GLY A 72 79.57 -5.19 49.18
CA GLY A 72 79.71 -4.35 50.38
C GLY A 72 79.73 -2.85 50.07
N GLU A 73 80.67 -2.10 50.66
CA GLU A 73 80.76 -0.64 50.48
C GLU A 73 81.02 -0.22 49.01
N ALA A 74 81.72 -1.04 48.21
CA ALA A 74 82.00 -0.73 46.81
C ALA A 74 80.75 -0.85 45.91
N GLY A 75 79.74 -1.63 46.32
CA GLY A 75 78.50 -1.86 45.57
C GLY A 75 77.37 -0.89 45.90
N ARG A 76 77.55 0.02 46.87
CA ARG A 76 76.47 0.83 47.45
C ARG A 76 75.76 1.73 46.41
N GLY A 77 76.49 2.30 45.46
CA GLY A 77 75.92 3.08 44.35
C GLY A 77 75.16 2.20 43.34
N PHE A 78 75.66 0.99 43.06
CA PHE A 78 74.98 0.03 42.18
C PHE A 78 73.69 -0.52 42.81
N ALA A 79 73.65 -0.70 44.13
CA ALA A 79 72.46 -1.14 44.85
C ALA A 79 71.29 -0.14 44.69
N VAL A 80 71.57 1.17 44.79
CA VAL A 80 70.54 2.22 44.60
C VAL A 80 70.00 2.21 43.18
N VAL A 81 70.86 2.04 42.17
CA VAL A 81 70.44 1.96 40.76
C VAL A 81 69.61 0.70 40.51
N ALA A 82 70.02 -0.44 41.08
CA ALA A 82 69.29 -1.70 40.93
C ALA A 82 67.88 -1.62 41.56
N ASP A 83 67.73 -0.99 42.73
CA ASP A 83 66.42 -0.77 43.36
C ASP A 83 65.53 0.18 42.54
N GLU A 84 66.08 1.22 41.93
CA GLU A 84 65.30 2.13 41.07
C GLU A 84 64.83 1.42 39.79
N ILE A 85 65.70 0.60 39.16
CA ILE A 85 65.31 -0.23 38.00
C ILE A 85 64.21 -1.22 38.39
N ARG A 86 64.32 -1.85 39.57
CA ARG A 86 63.33 -2.78 40.10
C ARG A 86 61.97 -2.10 40.26
N LYS A 87 61.96 -0.89 40.83
CA LYS A 87 60.75 -0.08 41.00
C LYS A 87 60.12 0.29 39.66
N LEU A 88 60.91 0.75 38.69
CA LEU A 88 60.42 1.06 37.34
C LEU A 88 59.85 -0.17 36.63
N ALA A 89 60.45 -1.35 36.83
CA ALA A 89 59.95 -2.60 36.27
C ALA A 89 58.58 -3.00 36.85
N GLU A 90 58.38 -2.83 38.17
CA GLU A 90 57.09 -3.07 38.82
C GLU A 90 56.02 -2.06 38.39
N GLU A 91 56.37 -0.77 38.27
CA GLU A 91 55.48 0.26 37.74
C GLU A 91 55.07 -0.04 36.28
N SER A 92 56.01 -0.51 35.46
CA SER A 92 55.74 -0.95 34.08
C SER A 92 54.78 -2.15 34.05
N LYS A 93 54.98 -3.14 34.92
CA LYS A 93 54.08 -4.31 35.07
C LYS A 93 52.66 -3.90 35.47
N GLN A 94 52.52 -2.97 36.40
CA GLN A 94 51.21 -2.46 36.81
C GLN A 94 50.52 -1.70 35.66
N ALA A 95 51.28 -0.92 34.89
CA ALA A 95 50.77 -0.18 33.74
C ALA A 95 50.30 -1.14 32.62
N THR A 96 51.08 -2.17 32.29
CA THR A 96 50.70 -3.17 31.27
C THR A 96 49.45 -3.95 31.67
N GLN A 97 49.30 -4.33 32.95
CA GLN A 97 48.08 -4.96 33.46
C GLN A 97 46.84 -4.06 33.30
N ASN A 98 46.97 -2.76 33.59
CA ASN A 98 45.88 -1.82 33.40
C ASN A 98 45.50 -1.70 31.92
N ILE A 99 46.48 -1.64 31.01
CA ILE A 99 46.24 -1.62 29.56
C ILE A 99 45.56 -2.91 29.11
N ALA A 100 45.99 -4.08 29.60
CA ALA A 100 45.39 -5.37 29.26
C ALA A 100 43.90 -5.43 29.65
N ASN A 101 43.53 -4.87 30.81
CA ASN A 101 42.13 -4.77 31.23
C ASN A 101 41.31 -3.86 30.30
N ILE A 102 41.87 -2.73 29.88
CA ILE A 102 41.22 -1.82 28.92
C ILE A 102 40.99 -2.54 27.58
N LEU A 103 42.00 -3.25 27.07
CA LEU A 103 41.91 -3.98 25.81
C LEU A 103 40.86 -5.10 25.85
N ARG A 104 40.77 -5.84 26.97
CA ARG A 104 39.68 -6.80 27.17
C ARG A 104 38.30 -6.14 27.12
N GLY A 105 38.16 -4.96 27.73
CA GLY A 105 36.94 -4.17 27.64
C GLY A 105 36.61 -3.77 26.20
N ILE A 106 37.60 -3.33 25.42
CA ILE A 106 37.41 -2.97 24.01
C ILE A 106 36.95 -4.18 23.18
N VAL A 107 37.54 -5.36 23.40
CA VAL A 107 37.12 -6.58 22.70
C VAL A 107 35.69 -6.97 23.06
N ASP A 108 35.32 -6.91 24.34
CA ASP A 108 33.96 -7.22 24.80
C ASP A 108 32.91 -6.26 24.22
N GLU A 109 33.17 -4.96 24.27
CA GLU A 109 32.30 -3.94 23.67
C GLU A 109 32.23 -4.06 22.14
N SER A 110 33.32 -4.47 21.49
CA SER A 110 33.32 -4.74 20.04
C SER A 110 32.44 -5.94 19.69
N MET A 111 32.48 -7.02 20.49
CA MET A 111 31.58 -8.16 20.28
C MET A 111 30.10 -7.77 20.44
N LYS A 112 29.77 -7.03 21.49
CA LYS A 112 28.40 -6.51 21.69
C LYS A 112 27.94 -5.62 20.53
N ALA A 113 28.81 -4.74 20.04
CA ALA A 113 28.51 -3.90 18.88
C ALA A 113 28.29 -4.71 17.60
N SER A 114 29.04 -5.80 17.42
CA SER A 114 28.89 -6.75 16.31
C SER A 114 27.52 -7.45 16.36
N ASP A 115 27.14 -7.97 17.53
CA ASP A 115 25.84 -8.62 17.73
C ASP A 115 24.67 -7.66 17.48
N ALA A 116 24.74 -6.43 18.01
CA ALA A 116 23.73 -5.40 17.77
C ALA A 116 23.64 -5.01 16.27
N THR A 117 24.78 -5.00 15.57
CA THR A 117 24.82 -4.75 14.12
C THR A 117 24.15 -5.89 13.35
N LYS A 118 24.35 -7.14 13.77
CA LYS A 118 23.71 -8.31 13.17
C LYS A 118 22.19 -8.28 13.35
N GLU A 119 21.71 -7.96 14.55
CA GLU A 119 20.27 -7.76 14.81
C GLU A 119 19.70 -6.63 13.94
N THR A 120 20.44 -5.53 13.80
CA THR A 120 20.06 -4.43 12.91
C THR A 120 19.89 -4.89 11.46
N VAL A 121 20.80 -5.73 10.95
CA VAL A 121 20.71 -6.30 9.59
C VAL A 121 19.45 -7.17 9.45
N GLU A 122 19.09 -7.96 10.45
CA GLU A 122 17.86 -8.76 10.43
C GLU A 122 16.60 -7.87 10.36
N ILE A 123 16.53 -6.83 11.18
CA ILE A 123 15.43 -5.85 11.16
C ILE A 123 15.33 -5.16 9.79
N VAL A 124 16.45 -4.75 9.21
CA VAL A 124 16.50 -4.13 7.88
C VAL A 124 16.01 -5.09 6.80
N ASN A 125 16.37 -6.37 6.86
CA ASN A 125 15.87 -7.39 5.92
C ASN A 125 14.35 -7.59 6.04
N GLN A 126 13.82 -7.59 7.27
CA GLN A 126 12.36 -7.66 7.49
C GLN A 126 11.66 -6.41 6.91
N ALA A 127 12.21 -5.22 7.14
CA ALA A 127 11.70 -3.97 6.57
C ALA A 127 11.72 -3.98 5.03
N ALA A 128 12.74 -4.58 4.42
CA ALA A 128 12.84 -4.75 2.97
C ALA A 128 11.70 -5.64 2.42
N ALA A 129 11.45 -6.77 3.08
CA ALA A 129 10.38 -7.69 2.71
C ALA A 129 9.00 -7.01 2.84
N GLN A 130 8.75 -6.29 3.94
CA GLN A 130 7.51 -5.53 4.12
C GLN A 130 7.35 -4.43 3.07
N SER A 131 8.41 -3.71 2.72
CA SER A 131 8.37 -2.67 1.69
C SER A 131 8.00 -3.24 0.31
N THR A 132 8.48 -4.45 0.00
CA THR A 132 8.10 -5.15 -1.24
C THR A 132 6.64 -5.57 -1.22
N LEU A 133 6.13 -6.07 -0.09
CA LEU A 133 4.70 -6.38 0.04
C LEU A 133 3.82 -5.15 -0.16
N ILE A 134 4.19 -4.02 0.45
CA ILE A 134 3.48 -2.74 0.31
C ILE A 134 3.48 -2.29 -1.16
N LYS A 135 4.62 -2.43 -1.87
CA LYS A 135 4.72 -2.13 -3.31
C LYS A 135 3.68 -2.91 -4.12
N THR A 136 3.59 -4.23 -3.92
CA THR A 136 2.65 -5.09 -4.64
C THR A 136 1.20 -4.74 -4.32
N GLN A 137 0.87 -4.46 -3.05
CA GLN A 137 -0.48 -4.04 -2.66
C GLN A 137 -0.86 -2.70 -3.31
N PHE A 138 0.07 -1.74 -3.35
CA PHE A 138 -0.16 -0.47 -4.04
C PHE A 138 -0.41 -0.67 -5.54
N GLU A 139 0.37 -1.51 -6.21
CA GLU A 139 0.16 -1.82 -7.63
C GLU A 139 -1.25 -2.42 -7.89
N GLN A 140 -1.74 -3.30 -7.01
CA GLN A 140 -3.10 -3.85 -7.10
C GLN A 140 -4.19 -2.79 -6.87
N ILE A 141 -3.99 -1.88 -5.92
CA ILE A 141 -4.90 -0.77 -5.67
C ILE A 141 -4.98 0.12 -6.92
N LEU A 142 -3.85 0.43 -7.55
CA LEU A 142 -3.82 1.24 -8.77
C LEU A 142 -4.57 0.58 -9.92
N GLN A 143 -4.38 -0.73 -10.13
CA GLN A 143 -5.14 -1.46 -11.14
C GLN A 143 -6.65 -1.43 -10.85
N SER A 144 -7.05 -1.55 -9.58
CA SER A 144 -8.45 -1.49 -9.17
C SER A 144 -9.06 -0.11 -9.42
N ILE A 145 -8.31 0.97 -9.17
CA ILE A 145 -8.74 2.34 -9.47
C ILE A 145 -8.93 2.54 -10.97
N VAL A 146 -8.00 2.05 -11.80
CA VAL A 146 -8.13 2.13 -13.27
C VAL A 146 -9.40 1.41 -13.75
N LYS A 147 -9.66 0.20 -13.24
CA LYS A 147 -10.91 -0.52 -13.55
C LYS A 147 -12.15 0.25 -13.11
N MET A 148 -12.13 0.84 -11.93
CA MET A 148 -13.24 1.65 -11.42
C MET A 148 -13.49 2.90 -12.27
N SER A 149 -12.44 3.56 -12.77
CA SER A 149 -12.56 4.67 -13.72
C SER A 149 -13.27 4.24 -15.00
N GLN A 150 -12.86 3.10 -15.59
CA GLN A 150 -13.50 2.57 -16.79
C GLN A 150 -14.97 2.20 -16.56
N MET A 151 -15.29 1.61 -15.42
CA MET A 151 -16.68 1.30 -15.05
C MET A 151 -17.52 2.57 -14.91
N THR A 152 -16.94 3.65 -14.38
CA THR A 152 -17.62 4.94 -14.24
C THR A 152 -17.92 5.57 -15.59
N GLU A 153 -16.97 5.50 -16.54
CA GLU A 153 -17.20 5.96 -17.92
C GLU A 153 -18.32 5.16 -18.61
N ASN A 154 -18.30 3.83 -18.48
CA ASN A 154 -19.33 2.97 -19.05
C ASN A 154 -20.71 3.24 -18.43
N LEU A 155 -20.75 3.51 -17.12
CA LEU A 155 -21.97 3.88 -16.41
C LEU A 155 -22.51 5.23 -16.90
N ALA A 156 -21.64 6.23 -17.11
CA ALA A 156 -22.04 7.53 -17.65
C ALA A 156 -22.63 7.39 -19.06
N ALA A 157 -22.00 6.59 -19.93
CA ALA A 157 -22.53 6.30 -21.27
C ALA A 157 -23.89 5.60 -21.22
N SER A 158 -24.05 4.62 -20.33
CA SER A 158 -25.32 3.90 -20.14
C SER A 158 -26.43 4.83 -19.62
N ALA A 159 -26.11 5.73 -18.68
CA ALA A 159 -27.05 6.72 -18.15
C ALA A 159 -27.51 7.69 -19.26
N GLN A 160 -26.61 8.08 -20.16
CA GLN A 160 -26.95 8.95 -21.29
C GLN A 160 -27.88 8.25 -22.29
N GLN A 161 -27.66 6.96 -22.58
CA GLN A 161 -28.56 6.15 -23.40
C GLN A 161 -29.95 5.99 -22.74
N GLN A 162 -29.99 5.75 -21.43
CA GLN A 162 -31.26 5.66 -20.69
C GLN A 162 -32.05 6.98 -20.73
N SER A 163 -31.37 8.12 -20.63
CA SER A 163 -32.02 9.44 -20.74
C SER A 163 -32.66 9.63 -22.11
N ALA A 164 -31.95 9.30 -23.19
CA ALA A 164 -32.49 9.38 -24.55
C ALA A 164 -33.70 8.44 -24.75
N ALA A 165 -33.61 7.20 -24.28
CA ALA A 165 -34.73 6.25 -24.34
C ALA A 165 -35.96 6.72 -23.55
N ALA A 166 -35.75 7.40 -22.41
CA ALA A 166 -36.84 7.97 -21.62
C ALA A 166 -37.53 9.13 -22.36
N GLU A 167 -36.78 9.98 -23.06
CA GLU A 167 -37.33 11.06 -23.90
C GLU A 167 -38.15 10.51 -25.07
N GLU A 168 -37.63 9.50 -25.78
CA GLU A 168 -38.36 8.81 -26.86
C GLU A 168 -39.66 8.19 -26.35
N MET A 169 -39.61 7.52 -25.20
CA MET A 169 -40.79 6.93 -24.56
C MET A 169 -41.82 7.98 -24.17
N SER A 170 -41.39 9.13 -23.63
CA SER A 170 -42.28 10.25 -23.30
C SER A 170 -42.98 10.79 -24.56
N SER A 171 -42.24 10.93 -25.67
CA SER A 171 -42.79 11.38 -26.96
C SER A 171 -43.81 10.38 -27.55
N ALA A 172 -43.50 9.09 -27.47
CA ALA A 172 -44.41 8.02 -27.88
C ALA A 172 -45.71 8.03 -27.06
N MET A 173 -45.61 8.28 -25.75
CA MET A 173 -46.78 8.39 -24.87
C MET A 173 -47.64 9.62 -25.17
N ASP A 174 -47.03 10.76 -25.47
CA ASP A 174 -47.77 11.97 -25.91
C ASP A 174 -48.51 11.71 -27.24
N SER A 175 -47.86 11.03 -28.18
CA SER A 175 -48.47 10.65 -29.47
C SER A 175 -49.64 9.69 -29.27
N ALA A 176 -49.47 8.67 -28.42
CA ALA A 176 -50.53 7.73 -28.10
C ALA A 176 -51.73 8.42 -27.42
N SER A 177 -51.47 9.37 -26.52
CA SER A 177 -52.49 10.20 -25.88
C SER A 177 -53.30 11.00 -26.91
N LYS A 178 -52.62 11.67 -27.85
CA LYS A 178 -53.28 12.40 -28.95
C LYS A 178 -54.12 11.48 -29.83
N SER A 179 -53.62 10.31 -30.21
CA SER A 179 -54.38 9.33 -30.97
C SER A 179 -55.64 8.87 -30.23
N MET A 180 -55.56 8.68 -28.91
CA MET A 180 -56.72 8.33 -28.08
C MET A 180 -57.79 9.43 -28.09
N VAL A 181 -57.41 10.71 -28.07
CA VAL A 181 -58.35 11.83 -28.22
C VAL A 181 -59.09 11.76 -29.55
N SER A 182 -58.38 11.56 -30.66
CA SER A 182 -59.02 11.43 -31.98
C SER A 182 -59.93 10.20 -32.09
N VAL A 183 -59.57 9.07 -31.45
CA VAL A 183 -60.45 7.89 -31.39
C VAL A 183 -61.75 8.21 -30.64
N VAL A 184 -61.68 8.95 -29.54
CA VAL A 184 -62.87 9.38 -28.79
C VAL A 184 -63.77 10.30 -29.64
N GLU A 185 -63.18 11.23 -30.40
CA GLU A 185 -63.93 12.09 -31.33
C GLU A 185 -64.63 11.28 -32.43
N GLN A 186 -63.93 10.36 -33.08
CA GLN A 186 -64.51 9.47 -34.08
C GLN A 186 -65.64 8.60 -33.51
N MET A 187 -65.48 8.11 -32.28
CA MET A 187 -66.53 7.35 -31.58
C MET A 187 -67.80 8.19 -31.35
N ASN A 188 -67.66 9.48 -31.07
CA ASN A 188 -68.81 10.39 -30.93
C ASN A 188 -69.51 10.62 -32.28
N GLU A 189 -68.75 10.75 -33.38
CA GLU A 189 -69.31 10.85 -34.73
C GLU A 189 -70.06 9.57 -35.13
N VAL A 190 -69.47 8.40 -34.89
CA VAL A 190 -70.10 7.10 -35.13
C VAL A 190 -71.39 6.97 -34.32
N THR A 191 -71.38 7.36 -33.05
CA THR A 191 -72.59 7.34 -32.20
C THR A 191 -73.69 8.24 -32.77
N THR A 192 -73.32 9.41 -33.28
CA THR A 192 -74.26 10.35 -33.92
C THR A 192 -74.83 9.77 -35.22
N ALA A 193 -73.99 9.17 -36.06
CA ALA A 193 -74.40 8.52 -37.29
C ALA A 193 -75.35 7.34 -37.02
N ILE A 194 -75.06 6.53 -36.00
CA ILE A 194 -75.95 5.43 -35.55
C ILE A 194 -77.32 5.99 -35.15
N LYS A 195 -77.37 7.13 -34.43
CA LYS A 195 -78.63 7.76 -34.04
C LYS A 195 -79.44 8.23 -35.25
N GLN A 196 -78.80 8.90 -36.20
CA GLN A 196 -79.46 9.33 -37.45
C GLN A 196 -79.94 8.14 -38.28
N GLN A 197 -79.15 7.06 -38.35
CA GLN A 197 -79.53 5.84 -39.03
C GLN A 197 -80.75 5.18 -38.36
N SER A 198 -80.81 5.17 -37.03
CA SER A 198 -81.98 4.69 -36.28
C SER A 198 -83.25 5.50 -36.62
N ASP A 199 -83.14 6.83 -36.67
CA ASP A 199 -84.27 7.71 -37.04
C ASP A 199 -84.73 7.48 -38.49
N ALA A 200 -83.79 7.29 -39.42
CA ALA A 200 -84.10 6.96 -40.81
C ALA A 200 -84.81 5.61 -40.94
N ILE A 201 -84.36 4.59 -40.20
CA ILE A 201 -85.01 3.27 -40.14
C ILE A 201 -86.45 3.40 -39.62
N ALA A 202 -86.68 4.20 -38.57
CA ALA A 202 -88.02 4.45 -38.04
C ALA A 202 -88.94 5.11 -39.07
N ASN A 203 -88.42 6.07 -39.85
CA ASN A 203 -89.18 6.70 -40.94
C ASN A 203 -89.48 5.70 -42.07
N VAL A 204 -88.51 4.86 -42.46
CA VAL A 204 -88.73 3.81 -43.47
C VAL A 204 -89.82 2.85 -43.02
N ALA A 205 -89.80 2.39 -41.76
CA ALA A 205 -90.83 1.54 -41.20
C ALA A 205 -92.22 2.20 -41.29
N LYS A 206 -92.33 3.48 -40.92
CA LYS A 206 -93.58 4.24 -41.04
C LYS A 206 -94.06 4.39 -42.49
N THR A 207 -93.15 4.62 -43.44
CA THR A 207 -93.53 4.68 -44.86
C THR A 207 -93.97 3.33 -45.41
N ALA A 208 -93.36 2.24 -44.94
CA ALA A 208 -93.77 0.88 -45.31
C ALA A 208 -95.18 0.58 -44.77
N GLU A 209 -95.50 0.98 -43.54
CA GLU A 209 -96.84 0.88 -42.96
C GLU A 209 -97.87 1.69 -43.77
N ASN A 210 -97.56 2.94 -44.12
CA ASN A 210 -98.45 3.75 -44.97
C ASN A 210 -98.65 3.13 -46.37
N LEU A 211 -97.61 2.51 -46.95
CA LEU A 211 -97.70 1.87 -48.26
C LEU A 211 -98.57 0.62 -48.21
N ASP A 212 -98.48 -0.16 -47.13
CA ASP A 212 -99.34 -1.31 -46.85
C ASP A 212 -100.82 -0.89 -46.74
N ASP A 213 -101.09 0.17 -45.97
CA ASP A 213 -102.41 0.81 -45.85
C ASP A 213 -103.00 1.23 -47.21
N ILE A 214 -102.18 1.83 -48.08
CA ILE A 214 -102.59 2.25 -49.43
C ILE A 214 -102.85 1.02 -50.30
N ALA A 215 -102.01 0.00 -50.22
CA ALA A 215 -102.19 -1.26 -50.94
C ALA A 215 -103.50 -1.95 -50.54
N GLU A 216 -103.84 -2.00 -49.25
CA GLU A 216 -105.11 -2.53 -48.75
C GLU A 216 -106.31 -1.75 -49.31
N LYS A 217 -106.27 -0.41 -49.24
CA LYS A 217 -107.33 0.46 -49.78
C LYS A 217 -107.51 0.29 -51.30
N LEU A 218 -106.41 0.12 -52.04
CA LEU A 218 -106.45 -0.12 -53.47
C LEU A 218 -107.10 -1.48 -53.78
N VAL A 219 -106.73 -2.53 -53.05
CA VAL A 219 -107.36 -3.87 -53.16
C VAL A 219 -108.86 -3.79 -52.85
N GLU A 220 -109.25 -3.07 -51.80
CA GLU A 220 -110.66 -2.87 -51.44
C GLU A 220 -111.43 -2.13 -52.56
N THR A 221 -110.81 -1.11 -53.15
CA THR A 221 -111.40 -0.35 -54.27
C THR A 221 -111.56 -1.24 -55.51
N ILE A 222 -110.56 -2.03 -55.87
CA ILE A 222 -110.65 -2.99 -56.98
C ILE A 222 -111.76 -4.02 -56.73
N ARG A 223 -111.94 -4.50 -55.49
CA ARG A 223 -113.06 -5.40 -55.14
C ARG A 223 -114.43 -4.78 -55.40
N LYS A 224 -114.60 -3.46 -55.22
CA LYS A 224 -115.87 -2.75 -55.53
C LYS A 224 -116.17 -2.67 -57.03
N PHE A 225 -115.16 -2.73 -57.89
CA PHE A 225 -115.31 -2.73 -59.35
C PHE A 225 -115.33 -4.13 -59.98
N LYS A 226 -115.16 -5.18 -59.18
CA LYS A 226 -115.27 -6.57 -59.63
C LYS A 226 -116.75 -6.99 -59.54
N ILE A 227 -117.47 -6.84 -60.64
CA ILE A 227 -118.80 -7.41 -60.89
C ILE A 227 -118.70 -8.93 -60.93
#